data_AF-A0A7V1Z905-F1
#
_entry.id   AF-A0A7V1Z905-F1
#
_cell.length_a   1.000
_cell.length_b   1.000
_cell.length_c   1.000
_cell.angle_alpha   90.00
_cell.angle_beta   90.00
_cell.angle_gamma   90.00
#
_symmetry.space_group_name_H-M   'P 1'
#
loop_
_entity.id
_entity.type
_entity.pdbx_description
1 polymer ?
#
loop_
_entity_poly.entity_id
_entity_poly.type
_entity_poly.pdbx_seq_one_letter_code
_entity_poly.pdbx_strand_id
1 'polypeptide(L)'
;MLNETKPQVWRALVVFTDGSEMLLYLGRSSAQVRAGYQAAFQELLDDDERSRVQTIQMQRWHGTPDAGHWITQATLSIPLVKLAKTAS
;
A
#
# COMPACT_ATOMS: atom_id res chain seq x y z
N MET A 1 27.48 -8.91 15.92
CA MET A 1 26.61 -7.73 16.01
C MET A 1 25.38 -8.01 15.16
N LEU A 2 24.25 -8.34 15.77
CA LEU A 2 22.98 -8.49 15.06
C LEU A 2 22.48 -7.08 14.80
N ASN A 3 22.57 -6.60 13.57
CA ASN A 3 21.95 -5.34 13.19
C ASN A 3 20.47 -5.43 13.52
N GLU A 4 20.03 -4.65 14.51
CA GLU A 4 18.63 -4.42 14.84
C GLU A 4 17.96 -3.80 13.60
N THR A 5 17.58 -4.68 12.67
CA THR A 5 16.86 -4.30 11.48
C THR A 5 15.48 -3.92 11.97
N LYS A 6 15.28 -2.62 12.22
CA LYS A 6 14.03 -2.06 12.73
C LYS A 6 12.87 -2.74 12.01
N PRO A 7 11.92 -3.38 12.73
CA PRO A 7 10.89 -4.17 12.10
C PRO A 7 10.08 -3.30 11.15
N GLN A 8 9.85 -3.81 9.94
CA GLN A 8 9.01 -3.15 8.93
C GLN A 8 7.55 -3.32 9.33
N VAL A 9 7.12 -2.52 10.31
CA VAL A 9 5.79 -2.61 10.91
C VAL A 9 4.74 -1.82 10.14
N TRP A 10 5.02 -1.28 8.95
CA TRP A 10 4.06 -0.49 8.18
C TRP A 10 3.90 -1.04 6.78
N ARG A 11 2.65 -1.19 6.31
CA ARG A 11 2.36 -1.64 4.94
C ARG A 11 1.26 -0.82 4.27
N ALA A 12 1.28 -0.75 2.94
CA ALA A 12 0.16 -0.35 2.11
C ALA A 12 -0.44 -1.58 1.44
N LEU A 13 -1.74 -1.76 1.61
CA LEU A 13 -2.53 -2.86 1.08
C LEU A 13 -3.60 -2.30 0.15
N VAL A 14 -3.63 -2.75 -1.09
CA VAL A 14 -4.74 -2.50 -2.02
C VAL A 14 -5.85 -3.48 -1.71
N VAL A 15 -7.07 -2.98 -1.69
CA VAL A 15 -8.29 -3.78 -1.71
C VAL A 15 -8.97 -3.52 -3.04
N PHE A 16 -9.18 -4.57 -3.82
CA PHE A 16 -9.87 -4.51 -5.10
C PHE A 16 -11.39 -4.60 -4.92
N THR A 17 -12.13 -4.26 -5.97
CA THR A 17 -13.59 -4.33 -6.01
C THR A 17 -14.15 -5.73 -5.79
N ASP A 18 -13.38 -6.77 -6.12
CA ASP A 18 -13.71 -8.18 -5.89
C ASP A 18 -13.45 -8.64 -4.43
N GLY A 19 -12.92 -7.75 -3.58
CA GLY A 19 -12.53 -8.07 -2.20
C GLY A 19 -11.14 -8.72 -2.09
N SER A 20 -10.47 -8.98 -3.21
CA SER A 20 -9.07 -9.40 -3.23
C SER A 20 -8.16 -8.31 -2.64
N GLU A 21 -7.09 -8.72 -1.97
CA GLU A 21 -6.13 -7.82 -1.33
C GLU A 21 -4.72 -8.02 -1.89
N MET A 22 -3.97 -6.95 -2.12
CA MET A 22 -2.60 -7.01 -2.62
C MET A 22 -1.67 -6.07 -1.84
N LEU A 23 -0.51 -6.60 -1.43
CA LEU A 23 0.52 -5.82 -0.77
C LEU A 23 1.25 -4.93 -1.79
N LEU A 24 1.09 -3.61 -1.68
CA LEU A 24 1.82 -2.65 -2.52
C LEU A 24 3.23 -2.37 -2.03
N TYR A 25 3.34 -2.09 -0.72
CA TYR A 25 4.57 -1.55 -0.17
C TYR A 25 4.71 -1.89 1.31
N LEU A 26 5.91 -2.26 1.73
CA LEU A 26 6.27 -2.55 3.11
C LEU A 26 7.41 -1.61 3.55
N GLY A 27 7.20 -0.89 4.64
CA GLY A 27 8.11 0.14 5.13
C GLY A 27 8.26 0.11 6.65
N ARG A 28 9.21 0.91 7.13
CA ARG A 28 9.51 1.06 8.56
C ARG A 28 8.70 2.17 9.23
N SER A 29 8.05 3.02 8.45
CA SER A 29 7.25 4.15 8.94
C SER A 29 6.15 4.52 7.95
N SER A 30 5.10 5.17 8.44
CA SER A 30 4.01 5.70 7.61
C SER A 30 4.49 6.67 6.54
N ALA A 31 5.49 7.51 6.84
CA ALA A 31 6.08 8.43 5.87
C ALA A 31 6.78 7.68 4.72
N GLN A 32 7.50 6.59 5.02
CA GLN A 32 8.16 5.78 4.01
C GLN A 32 7.14 5.05 3.12
N VAL A 33 6.09 4.48 3.73
CA VAL A 33 4.99 3.87 2.97
C VAL A 33 4.33 4.90 2.07
N ARG A 34 4.01 6.10 2.58
CA ARG A 34 3.41 7.20 1.80
C ARG A 34 4.30 7.71 0.67
N ALA A 35 5.62 7.71 0.86
CA ALA A 35 6.56 8.10 -0.18
C ALA A 35 6.73 7.03 -1.27
N GLY A 36 6.60 5.74 -0.93
CA GLY A 36 6.86 4.64 -1.84
C GLY A 36 5.62 4.02 -2.50
N TYR A 37 4.45 4.06 -1.84
CA TYR A 37 3.27 3.32 -2.33
C TYR A 37 2.76 3.84 -3.67
N GLN A 38 2.93 5.12 -3.99
CA GLN A 38 2.46 5.68 -5.25
C GLN A 38 3.28 5.18 -6.43
N ALA A 39 4.60 5.08 -6.26
CA ALA A 39 5.49 4.50 -7.25
C ALA A 39 5.21 3.00 -7.41
N ALA A 40 5.16 2.27 -6.30
CA ALA A 40 4.82 0.84 -6.31
C ALA A 40 3.46 0.57 -6.94
N PHE A 41 2.46 1.42 -6.70
CA PHE A 41 1.13 1.32 -7.34
C PHE A 41 1.22 1.49 -8.86
N GLN A 42 2.10 2.36 -9.35
CA GLN A 42 2.29 2.59 -10.78
C GLN A 42 3.20 1.54 -11.43
N GLU A 43 4.05 0.86 -10.67
CA GLU A 43 4.96 -0.16 -11.20
C GLU A 43 4.39 -1.58 -11.11
N LEU A 44 3.58 -1.87 -10.08
CA LEU A 44 3.04 -3.21 -9.82
C LEU A 44 1.67 -3.46 -10.45
N LEU A 45 0.81 -2.43 -10.53
CA LEU A 45 -0.53 -2.59 -11.09
C LEU A 45 -0.59 -2.03 -12.50
N ASP A 46 -1.17 -2.79 -13.40
CA ASP A 46 -1.54 -2.34 -14.75
C ASP A 46 -2.82 -1.48 -14.74
N ASP A 47 -3.14 -0.83 -15.86
CA ASP A 47 -4.28 0.09 -15.96
C ASP A 47 -5.64 -0.59 -15.61
N ASP A 48 -5.82 -1.85 -16.00
CA ASP A 48 -6.99 -2.66 -15.64
C ASP A 48 -7.07 -2.93 -14.13
N GLU A 49 -5.96 -3.34 -13.51
CA GLU A 49 -5.91 -3.58 -12.06
C GLU A 49 -6.17 -2.29 -11.27
N ARG A 50 -5.62 -1.16 -11.73
CA ARG A 50 -5.86 0.16 -11.12
C ARG A 50 -7.33 0.56 -11.18
N SER A 51 -8.02 0.23 -12.26
CA SER A 51 -9.47 0.46 -12.38
C SER A 51 -10.27 -0.33 -11.35
N ARG A 52 -9.77 -1.51 -10.97
CA ARG A 52 -10.38 -2.38 -9.96
C ARG A 52 -10.00 -2.02 -8.53
N VAL A 53 -9.11 -1.06 -8.31
CA VAL A 53 -8.72 -0.65 -6.94
C VAL A 53 -9.88 0.09 -6.29
N GLN A 54 -10.39 -0.48 -5.20
CA GLN A 54 -11.47 0.12 -4.42
C GLN A 54 -10.91 1.05 -3.33
N THR A 55 -9.85 0.62 -2.64
CA THR A 55 -9.22 1.41 -1.58
C THR A 55 -7.77 0.97 -1.36
N ILE A 56 -6.95 1.88 -0.81
CA ILE A 56 -5.59 1.56 -0.37
C ILE A 56 -5.51 1.79 1.14
N GLN A 57 -5.33 0.72 1.91
CA GLN A 57 -5.26 0.76 3.35
C GLN A 57 -3.80 0.78 3.82
N MET A 58 -3.43 1.80 4.58
CA MET A 58 -2.18 1.83 5.33
C MET A 58 -2.37 1.14 6.66
N GLN A 59 -1.69 0.02 6.85
CA GLN A 59 -1.78 -0.79 8.06
C GLN A 59 -0.46 -0.76 8.82
N ARG A 60 -0.56 -0.92 10.14
CA ARG A 60 0.60 -1.06 11.01
C ARG A 60 0.49 -2.36 11.80
N TRP A 61 1.58 -3.10 11.86
CA TRP A 61 1.71 -4.25 12.74
C TRP A 61 1.67 -3.78 14.19
N HIS A 62 0.74 -4.34 14.95
CA HIS A 62 0.56 -4.07 16.36
C HIS A 62 0.66 -5.37 17.14
N GLY A 63 1.50 -5.38 18.18
CA GLY A 63 1.79 -6.56 19.00
C GLY A 63 3.23 -7.06 18.84
N THR A 64 3.47 -8.27 19.33
CA THR A 64 4.76 -8.96 19.21
C THR A 64 5.01 -9.40 17.76
N PRO A 65 6.26 -9.62 17.35
CA PRO A 65 6.57 -10.11 16.00
C PRO A 65 5.83 -11.41 15.63
N ASP A 66 5.60 -12.30 16.60
CA ASP A 66 5.00 -13.63 16.37
C ASP A 66 3.48 -13.70 16.62
N ALA A 67 2.89 -12.73 17.34
CA ALA A 67 1.46 -12.75 17.72
C ALA A 67 0.75 -11.42 17.49
N GLY A 68 1.34 -10.53 16.68
CA GLY A 68 0.71 -9.28 16.31
C GLY A 68 -0.35 -9.44 15.23
N HIS A 69 -0.98 -8.32 14.89
CA HIS A 69 -1.92 -8.22 13.79
C HIS A 69 -1.77 -6.87 13.08
N TRP A 70 -2.19 -6.82 11.82
CA TRP A 70 -2.19 -5.60 11.03
C TRP A 70 -3.43 -4.78 11.36
N ILE A 71 -3.24 -3.58 11.91
CA ILE A 71 -4.32 -2.62 12.18
C ILE A 71 -4.32 -1.55 11.10
N THR A 72 -5.45 -1.36 10.43
CA THR A 72 -5.64 -0.22 9.51
C THR A 72 -5.54 1.09 10.28
N GLN A 73 -4.53 1.88 9.95
CA GLN A 73 -4.26 3.19 10.54
C GLN A 73 -4.91 4.31 9.75
N ALA A 74 -4.89 4.21 8.42
CA ALA A 74 -5.48 5.22 7.54
C ALA A 74 -5.78 4.63 6.15
N THR A 75 -6.70 5.25 5.42
CA THR A 75 -6.89 5.02 3.99
C THR A 75 -6.07 6.03 3.21
N LEU A 76 -5.26 5.56 2.26
CA LEU A 76 -4.46 6.36 1.36
C LEU A 76 -5.25 6.70 0.09
N SER A 77 -4.94 7.84 -0.51
CA SER A 77 -5.54 8.25 -1.77
C SER A 77 -5.06 7.35 -2.91
N ILE A 78 -5.98 6.85 -3.70
CA ILE A 78 -5.66 6.14 -4.94
C ILE A 78 -5.05 7.16 -5.90
N PRO A 79 -3.81 6.95 -6.37
CA PRO A 79 -3.22 7.81 -7.39
C PRO A 79 -4.08 7.71 -8.65
N LEU A 80 -4.84 8.77 -8.96
CA LEU A 80 -5.56 8.86 -10.22
C LEU A 80 -4.53 8.81 -11.34
N VAL A 81 -4.59 7.77 -12.17
CA VAL A 81 -4.09 7.90 -13.54
C VAL A 81 -4.84 9.09 -14.12
N LYS A 82 -4.13 10.18 -14.42
CA LYS A 82 -4.71 11.24 -15.23
C LYS A 82 -5.16 10.54 -16.51
N LEU A 83 -6.46 10.30 -16.66
CA LEU A 83 -7.03 9.92 -17.92
C LEU A 83 -6.66 11.07 -18.85
N ALA A 84 -5.60 10.90 -19.64
CA ALA A 84 -5.24 11.86 -20.64
C ALA A 84 -6.46 11.93 -21.56
N LYS A 85 -7.23 13.01 -21.47
CA LYS A 85 -8.25 13.34 -22.46
C LYS A 85 -7.51 13.48 -23.77
N THR A 86 -7.49 12.43 -24.57
CA THR A 86 -7.21 12.53 -26.00
C THR A 86 -8.42 13.23 -26.60
N ALA A 87 -8.37 14.56 -26.64
CA ALA A 87 -9.25 15.35 -27.47
C ALA A 87 -8.61 15.42 -28.85
N SER A 88 -9.21 14.70 -29.80
CA SER A 88 -8.95 14.78 -31.23
C SER A 88 -9.46 16.10 -31.82
#